data_AF-A0A2U1N1P7-F1
#
_entry.id   AF-A0A2U1N1P7-F1
#
_cell.length_a   1.000
_cell.length_b   1.000
_cell.length_c   1.000
_cell.angle_alpha   90.00
_cell.angle_beta   90.00
_cell.angle_gamma   90.00
#
_symmetry.space_group_name_H-M   'P 1'
#
loop_
_entity.id
_entity.type
_entity.pdbx_description
1 polymer ?
#
loop_
_entity_poly.entity_id
_entity_poly.type
_entity_poly.pdbx_seq_one_letter_code
_entity_poly.pdbx_strand_id
1 'polypeptide(L)' 'MTQINREVATPDIMKNYFLGSLLSGGGINMVNEFQKGSLSTRLGIPVMYGNDC' A
#
# COMPACT_ATOMS: atom_id res chain seq x y z
N MET A 1 6.92 -7.39 10.47
CA MET A 1 6.22 -6.77 9.33
C MET A 1 6.21 -5.28 9.58
N THR A 2 6.64 -4.46 8.62
CA THR A 2 6.73 -3.00 8.79
C THR A 2 5.55 -2.36 8.07
N GLN A 3 4.82 -1.48 8.76
CA GLN A 3 3.63 -0.82 8.25
C GLN A 3 3.91 0.67 8.10
N ILE A 4 3.59 1.24 6.94
CA ILE A 4 3.87 2.64 6.64
C ILE A 4 2.62 3.51 6.76
N ASN A 5 2.82 4.76 7.15
CA ASN A 5 1.77 5.78 7.18
C ASN A 5 1.43 6.24 5.76
N ARG A 6 0.15 6.51 5.49
CA ARG A 6 -0.34 7.06 4.21
C ARG A 6 0.38 8.33 3.77
N GLU A 7 0.84 9.17 4.70
CA GLU A 7 1.41 10.49 4.38
C GLU A 7 2.68 10.39 3.54
N VAL A 8 3.37 9.25 3.62
CA VAL A 8 4.60 8.97 2.87
C VAL A 8 4.39 7.86 1.83
N ALA A 9 3.18 7.34 1.69
CA ALA A 9 2.89 6.24 0.79
C ALA A 9 2.61 6.75 -0.64
N THR A 10 3.39 6.29 -1.60
CA THR A 10 3.15 6.50 -3.05
C THR A 10 3.25 5.17 -3.80
N PRO A 11 2.59 5.00 -4.96
CA PRO A 11 2.69 3.76 -5.74
C PRO A 11 4.12 3.34 -6.08
N ASP A 12 4.99 4.31 -6.37
CA ASP A 12 6.43 4.08 -6.60
C ASP A 12 7.15 3.57 -5.36
N ILE A 13 6.87 4.14 -4.18
CA ILE A 13 7.45 3.67 -2.91
C ILE A 13 6.98 2.24 -2.61
N MET A 14 5.69 1.96 -2.80
CA MET A 14 5.13 0.62 -2.59
C MET A 14 5.80 -0.41 -3.49
N LYS A 15 6.00 -0.06 -4.76
CA LYS A 15 6.67 -0.93 -5.74
C LYS A 15 8.16 -1.12 -5.46
N ASN A 16 8.90 -0.03 -5.21
CA ASN A 16 10.36 -0.06 -5.08
C ASN A 16 10.82 -0.69 -3.77
N TYR A 17 10.04 -0.57 -2.70
CA TYR A 17 10.38 -1.10 -1.38
C TYR A 17 9.59 -2.37 -1.00
N PHE A 18 8.80 -2.92 -1.93
CA PHE A 18 8.03 -4.15 -1.74
C PHE A 18 7.19 -4.14 -0.44
N LEU A 19 6.54 -3.01 -0.17
CA LEU A 19 5.77 -2.82 1.05
C LEU A 19 4.47 -3.62 0.97
N GLY A 20 4.18 -4.38 2.02
CA GLY A 20 3.01 -5.27 2.08
C GLY A 20 1.89 -4.79 3.00
N SER A 21 2.09 -3.70 3.74
CA SER A 21 1.12 -3.21 4.74
C SER A 21 1.10 -1.68 4.83
N LEU A 22 -0.10 -1.10 4.86
CA LEU A 22 -0.35 0.34 5.00
C LEU A 22 -1.41 0.60 6.08
N LEU A 23 -1.25 1.67 6.87
CA LEU A 23 -2.18 2.08 7.94
C LEU A 23 -2.78 3.46 7.66
N SER A 24 -4.11 3.57 7.63
CA SER A 24 -4.78 4.84 7.28
C SER A 24 -6.29 4.87 7.52
N GLY A 25 -6.81 6.05 7.87
CA GLY A 25 -8.24 6.44 7.79
C GLY A 25 -8.67 6.97 6.41
N GLY A 26 -8.26 6.29 5.33
CA GLY A 26 -8.46 6.70 3.93
C GLY A 26 -9.52 5.89 3.17
N GLY A 27 -10.08 6.48 2.11
CA GLY A 27 -11.18 5.89 1.30
C GLY A 27 -10.74 4.86 0.24
N ILE A 28 -11.69 4.06 -0.24
CA ILE A 28 -11.51 2.93 -1.18
C ILE A 28 -10.70 3.28 -2.44
N ASN A 29 -10.89 4.47 -3.01
CA ASN A 29 -10.19 4.86 -4.25
C ASN A 29 -8.67 4.95 -4.07
N MET A 30 -8.21 5.39 -2.90
CA MET A 30 -6.77 5.45 -2.59
C MET A 30 -6.18 4.05 -2.44
N VAL A 31 -6.88 3.16 -1.73
CA VAL A 31 -6.46 1.77 -1.55
C VAL A 31 -6.31 1.07 -2.89
N ASN A 32 -7.22 1.33 -3.83
CA ASN A 32 -7.16 0.76 -5.18
C ASN A 32 -5.90 1.18 -5.95
N GLU A 33 -5.44 2.42 -5.83
CA GLU A 33 -4.22 2.88 -6.49
C GLU A 33 -2.95 2.22 -5.91
N PHE A 34 -2.87 2.08 -4.58
CA PHE A 34 -1.77 1.34 -3.95
C PHE A 34 -1.79 -0.15 -4.27
N GLN A 35 -2.98 -0.74 -4.37
CA GLN A 35 -3.13 -2.13 -4.75
C GLN A 35 -2.62 -2.38 -6.18
N LYS A 36 -2.95 -1.49 -7.13
CA LYS A 36 -2.40 -1.56 -8.50
C LYS A 36 -0.88 -1.46 -8.51
N GLY A 37 -0.32 -0.53 -7.74
CA GLY A 37 1.15 -0.40 -7.61
C GLY A 37 1.81 -1.67 -7.09
N SER A 38 1.22 -2.31 -6.09
CA SER A 38 1.76 -3.52 -5.45
C SER A 38 1.66 -4.75 -6.36
N LEU A 39 0.54 -4.89 -7.07
CA LEU A 39 0.36 -5.94 -8.08
C LEU A 39 1.28 -5.78 -9.31
N SER A 40 1.82 -4.58 -9.54
CA SER A 40 2.80 -4.33 -10.61
C SER A 40 4.25 -4.75 -10.28
N THR A 41 4.49 -5.23 -9.05
CA THR A 41 5.79 -5.81 -8.66
C THR A 41 6.00 -7.18 -9.29
N ARG A 42 7.25 -7.65 -9.35
CA ARG A 42 7.61 -8.94 -9.97
C ARG A 42 6.81 -10.13 -9.45
N LEU A 43 6.49 -10.13 -8.15
CA LEU A 43 5.76 -11.22 -7.50
C LEU A 43 4.25 -10.95 -7.40
N GLY A 44 3.79 -9.75 -7.75
CA GLY A 44 2.38 -9.38 -7.72
C GLY A 44 1.74 -9.54 -6.34
N ILE A 45 2.49 -9.25 -5.26
CA ILE A 45 1.98 -9.44 -3.91
C ILE A 45 1.01 -8.28 -3.57
N PRO A 46 -0.23 -8.59 -3.14
CA PRO A 46 -1.20 -7.56 -2.77
C PRO A 46 -0.81 -6.86 -1.47
N VAL A 47 -1.26 -5.62 -1.29
CA VAL A 47 -1.07 -4.87 -0.05
C VAL A 47 -2.24 -5.09 0.90
N MET A 48 -1.91 -5.30 2.18
CA MET A 48 -2.88 -5.31 3.27
C MET A 48 -3.09 -3.88 3.78
N TYR A 49 -4.35 -3.48 3.89
CA TYR A 49 -4.73 -2.16 4.36
C TYR A 49 -5.37 -2.26 5.74
N GLY A 50 -4.73 -1.68 6.74
CA GLY A 50 -5.26 -1.53 8.09
C GLY A 50 -5.86 -0.14 8.29
N ASN A 51 -6.97 -0.09 9.03
CA ASN A 51 -7.61 1.15 9.44
C ASN A 51 -7.86 1.08 10.94
N ASP A 52 -7.34 2.04 11.70
CA ASP A 52 -7.63 2.18 13.13
C ASP A 52 -8.93 2.99 13.28
N CYS A 53 -10.06 2.27 13.33
CA CYS A 53 -11.35 2.81 13.75
C CYS A 53 -11.71 2.32 15.15
#